data_AF-A0A238XGL3-F1
#
_entry.id   AF-A0A238XGL3-F1
#
_cell.length_a   1.000
_cell.length_b   1.000
_cell.length_c   1.000
_cell.angle_alpha   90.00
_cell.angle_beta   90.00
_cell.angle_gamma   90.00
#
_symmetry.space_group_name_H-M   'P 1'
#
loop_
_entity.id
_entity.type
_entity.pdbx_description
1 polymer ?
#
loop_
_entity_poly.entity_id
_entity_poly.type
_entity_poly.pdbx_seq_one_letter_code
_entity_poly.pdbx_strand_id
1 'polypeptide(L)'
;MTRPHHAPIRELHVSPEAAGALLAQAARLRAWTLDDRQAGELALLTNGGLAPLRGYMTQADHQAVRDGAVSPWPVPLALPVDGALACDVQPGDDIALRDAGGAVLAILSVTDKWGDPVLLGGKVKGLGRPSGGARPNALRALFRDRGAERVLAIQPDRSDQIEAASDLSKRLDALLLVQPFPGVAVRVPDGAVLAPLPVAPPPGSQGVLWRGMVAGNHGATHLVLADPAARRFYRTHQDRISVRLAEDGRNL
;
A
#
# COMPACT_ATOMS: atom_id res chain seq x y z
N MET A 1 -0.08 -24.11 13.32
CA MET A 1 0.71 -23.99 12.07
C MET A 1 0.68 -22.54 11.61
N THR A 2 1.81 -21.95 11.25
CA THR A 2 1.88 -20.56 10.76
C THR A 2 1.31 -20.49 9.35
N ARG A 3 0.32 -19.62 9.10
CA ARG A 3 -0.31 -19.44 7.78
C ARG A 3 0.45 -18.40 6.94
N PRO A 4 0.38 -18.43 5.60
CA PRO A 4 1.07 -17.44 4.76
C PRO A 4 0.72 -15.98 5.08
N HIS A 5 -0.55 -15.70 5.43
CA HIS A 5 -1.00 -14.36 5.83
C HIS A 5 -0.60 -13.95 7.24
N HIS A 6 0.05 -14.83 8.01
CA HIS A 6 0.65 -14.53 9.32
C HIS A 6 2.14 -14.21 9.23
N ALA A 7 2.79 -14.64 8.14
CA ALA A 7 4.22 -14.42 7.95
C ALA A 7 4.50 -12.92 7.74
N PRO A 8 5.57 -12.36 8.35
CA PRO A 8 5.94 -10.97 8.14
C PRO A 8 6.36 -10.73 6.68
N ILE A 9 6.13 -9.51 6.22
CA ILE A 9 6.56 -9.01 4.91
C ILE A 9 7.71 -8.02 5.08
N ARG A 10 8.52 -7.88 4.02
CA ARG A 10 9.68 -7.00 4.04
C ARG A 10 9.25 -5.53 4.05
N GLU A 11 9.71 -4.80 5.06
CA GLU A 11 9.65 -3.34 5.13
C GLU A 11 10.91 -2.72 4.49
N LEU A 12 10.83 -1.43 4.12
CA LEU A 12 11.94 -0.67 3.55
C LEU A 12 12.57 0.31 4.55
N HIS A 13 12.26 0.17 5.83
CA HIS A 13 12.89 0.95 6.89
C HIS A 13 14.30 0.45 7.18
N VAL A 14 15.23 1.38 7.29
CA VAL A 14 16.60 1.10 7.75
C VAL A 14 16.60 0.80 9.26
N SER A 15 17.73 0.32 9.79
CA SER A 15 17.88 0.19 11.24
C SER A 15 17.89 1.57 11.91
N PRO A 16 17.51 1.68 13.20
CA PRO A 16 17.58 2.95 13.93
C PRO A 16 18.95 3.61 13.89
N GLU A 17 20.02 2.81 13.94
CA GLU A 17 21.41 3.29 13.90
C GLU A 17 21.74 3.88 12.52
N ALA A 18 21.33 3.20 11.45
CA ALA A 18 21.51 3.69 10.08
C ALA A 18 20.66 4.94 9.80
N ALA A 19 19.48 5.06 10.42
CA ALA A 19 18.60 6.22 10.26
C ALA A 19 19.29 7.52 10.69
N GLY A 20 20.01 7.53 11.81
CA GLY A 20 20.71 8.74 12.29
C GLY A 20 21.75 9.25 11.29
N ALA A 21 22.58 8.35 10.75
CA ALA A 21 23.58 8.71 9.74
C ALA A 21 22.94 9.20 8.43
N LEU A 22 21.86 8.53 7.99
CA LEU A 22 21.14 8.90 6.77
C LEU A 22 20.36 10.21 6.92
N LEU A 23 19.86 10.55 8.11
CA LEU A 23 19.25 11.85 8.39
C LEU A 23 20.28 12.98 8.27
N ALA A 24 21.51 12.79 8.77
CA ALA A 24 22.60 13.75 8.61
C ALA A 24 23.00 13.91 7.12
N GLN A 25 23.02 12.81 6.35
CA GLN A 25 23.21 12.86 4.91
C GLN A 25 22.06 13.61 4.22
N ALA A 26 20.80 13.31 4.57
CA ALA A 26 19.61 13.88 3.96
C ALA A 26 19.51 15.41 4.10
N ALA A 27 20.11 15.98 5.15
CA ALA A 27 20.21 17.43 5.32
C ALA A 27 21.00 18.13 4.20
N ARG A 28 21.86 17.39 3.48
CA ARG A 28 22.69 17.89 2.36
C ARG A 28 22.13 17.52 0.99
N LEU A 29 21.08 16.70 0.93
CA LEU A 29 20.47 16.28 -0.32
C LEU A 29 19.48 17.31 -0.82
N ARG A 30 19.25 17.32 -2.14
CA ARG A 30 18.07 17.96 -2.70
C ARG A 30 16.83 17.27 -2.11
N ALA A 31 15.81 18.06 -1.83
CA ALA A 31 14.64 17.59 -1.14
C ALA A 31 13.38 17.78 -1.99
N TRP A 32 12.50 16.81 -1.92
CA TRP A 32 11.15 16.89 -2.45
C TRP A 32 10.16 16.86 -1.29
N THR A 33 9.29 17.87 -1.21
CA THR A 33 8.18 17.90 -0.26
C THR A 33 7.00 17.17 -0.90
N LEU A 34 6.58 16.08 -0.27
CA LEU A 34 5.50 15.23 -0.75
C LEU A 34 4.15 15.90 -0.50
N ASP A 35 3.24 15.78 -1.47
CA ASP A 35 1.82 15.99 -1.21
C ASP A 35 1.22 14.85 -0.37
N ASP A 36 -0.03 15.01 0.10
CA ASP A 36 -0.70 14.02 0.96
C ASP A 36 -0.82 12.64 0.29
N ARG A 37 -1.06 12.60 -1.03
CA ARG A 37 -1.20 11.35 -1.78
C ARG A 37 0.15 10.65 -1.88
N GLN A 38 1.21 11.38 -2.22
CA GLN A 38 2.57 10.87 -2.29
C GLN A 38 3.08 10.41 -0.93
N ALA A 39 2.77 11.14 0.14
CA ALA A 39 3.11 10.75 1.51
C ALA A 39 2.41 9.44 1.90
N GLY A 40 1.13 9.28 1.56
CA GLY A 40 0.40 8.04 1.81
C GLY A 40 0.90 6.85 0.98
N GLU A 41 1.26 7.08 -0.29
CA GLU A 41 1.91 6.06 -1.14
C GLU A 41 3.28 5.66 -0.57
N LEU A 42 4.11 6.63 -0.14
CA LEU A 42 5.39 6.38 0.49
C LEU A 42 5.24 5.60 1.81
N ALA A 43 4.21 5.91 2.61
CA ALA A 43 3.92 5.19 3.84
C ALA A 43 3.61 3.71 3.57
N LEU A 44 2.77 3.40 2.59
CA LEU A 44 2.48 2.02 2.18
C LEU A 44 3.71 1.34 1.55
N LEU A 45 4.51 2.08 0.78
CA LEU A 45 5.72 1.53 0.16
C LEU A 45 6.74 1.12 1.22
N THR A 46 6.99 1.98 2.21
CA THR A 46 8.00 1.76 3.25
C THR A 46 7.58 0.73 4.30
N ASN A 47 6.28 0.63 4.62
CA ASN A 47 5.77 -0.31 5.62
C ASN A 47 5.40 -1.70 5.05
N GLY A 48 5.63 -1.94 3.74
CA GLY A 48 5.34 -3.20 3.07
C GLY A 48 3.91 -3.34 2.52
N GLY A 49 3.04 -2.34 2.69
CA GLY A 49 1.70 -2.32 2.10
C GLY A 49 1.71 -2.47 0.58
N LEU A 50 2.79 -2.06 -0.09
CA LEU A 50 3.00 -2.25 -1.54
C LEU A 50 4.02 -3.36 -1.88
N ALA A 51 4.26 -4.32 -0.98
CA ALA A 51 5.12 -5.46 -1.28
C ALA A 51 4.63 -6.19 -2.57
N PRO A 52 5.55 -6.63 -3.44
CA PRO A 52 7.00 -6.78 -3.24
C PRO A 52 7.86 -5.56 -3.65
N LEU A 53 7.27 -4.39 -3.90
CA LEU A 53 8.02 -3.21 -4.32
C LEU A 53 9.10 -2.83 -3.31
N ARG A 54 10.23 -2.34 -3.83
CA ARG A 54 11.41 -1.89 -3.05
C ARG A 54 11.71 -0.40 -3.23
N GLY A 55 10.77 0.31 -3.82
CA GLY A 55 10.94 1.66 -4.32
C GLY A 55 9.89 1.98 -5.38
N TYR A 56 10.02 3.16 -5.97
CA TYR A 56 9.30 3.54 -7.18
C TYR A 56 9.85 2.74 -8.37
N MET A 57 8.98 2.36 -9.31
CA MET A 57 9.34 1.52 -10.45
C MET A 57 10.34 2.21 -11.38
N THR A 58 11.16 1.42 -12.08
CA THR A 58 11.93 1.91 -13.23
C THR A 58 10.98 2.34 -14.35
N GLN A 59 11.45 3.10 -15.34
CA GLN A 59 10.65 3.47 -16.51
C GLN A 59 10.15 2.22 -17.24
N ALA A 60 11.03 1.22 -17.40
CA ALA A 60 10.72 -0.02 -18.09
C ALA A 60 9.64 -0.83 -17.35
N ASP A 61 9.79 -1.03 -16.04
CA ASP A 61 8.79 -1.76 -15.24
C ASP A 61 7.45 -1.02 -15.22
N HIS A 62 7.50 0.30 -15.04
CA HIS A 62 6.32 1.14 -15.04
C HIS A 62 5.56 1.03 -16.37
N GLN A 63 6.26 1.14 -17.50
CA GLN A 63 5.67 1.04 -18.83
C GLN A 63 5.13 -0.38 -19.10
N ALA A 64 5.88 -1.42 -18.75
CA ALA A 64 5.42 -2.81 -18.90
C ALA A 64 4.11 -3.05 -18.15
N VAL A 65 3.99 -2.56 -16.90
CA VAL A 65 2.75 -2.68 -16.13
C VAL A 65 1.60 -1.89 -16.77
N ARG A 66 1.87 -0.69 -17.30
CA ARG A 66 0.86 0.08 -18.06
C ARG A 66 0.38 -0.66 -19.31
N ASP A 67 1.27 -1.38 -19.97
CA ASP A 67 0.98 -2.16 -21.17
C ASP A 67 0.37 -3.54 -20.85
N GLY A 68 0.07 -3.81 -19.59
CA GLY A 68 -0.65 -5.01 -19.15
C GLY A 68 0.23 -6.22 -18.86
N ALA A 69 1.55 -6.04 -18.73
CA ALA A 69 2.48 -7.13 -18.44
C ALA A 69 2.15 -7.86 -17.13
N VAL A 70 2.53 -9.14 -17.09
CA VAL A 70 2.42 -9.93 -15.87
C VAL A 70 3.51 -9.51 -14.89
N SER A 71 3.16 -8.63 -13.95
CA SER A 71 4.03 -8.19 -12.87
C SER A 71 3.57 -8.74 -11.50
N PRO A 72 4.51 -9.01 -10.57
CA PRO A 72 4.20 -9.26 -9.16
C PRO A 72 3.47 -8.09 -8.47
N TRP A 73 3.60 -6.88 -9.00
CA TRP A 73 2.82 -5.72 -8.60
C TRP A 73 2.14 -5.10 -9.83
N PRO A 74 0.82 -5.27 -9.99
CA PRO A 74 0.14 -4.99 -11.26
C PRO A 74 -0.25 -3.52 -11.47
N VAL A 75 0.14 -2.61 -10.57
CA VAL A 75 -0.29 -1.20 -10.57
C VAL A 75 0.92 -0.28 -10.75
N PRO A 76 0.98 0.57 -11.79
CA PRO A 76 2.14 1.44 -12.01
C PRO A 76 2.37 2.37 -10.81
N LEU A 77 3.63 2.51 -10.37
CA LEU A 77 4.01 3.40 -9.28
C LEU A 77 5.33 4.11 -9.59
N ALA A 78 5.26 5.43 -9.75
CA ALA A 78 6.41 6.33 -9.90
C ALA A 78 6.19 7.60 -9.06
N LEU A 79 7.24 8.35 -8.74
CA LEU A 79 7.12 9.61 -8.00
C LEU A 79 7.02 10.77 -9.00
N PRO A 80 5.85 11.41 -9.18
CA PRO A 80 5.76 12.63 -9.98
C PRO A 80 6.41 13.80 -9.24
N VAL A 81 7.16 14.62 -9.98
CA VAL A 81 7.83 15.81 -9.44
C VAL A 81 7.61 16.99 -10.37
N ASP A 82 7.78 18.20 -9.86
CA ASP A 82 7.69 19.41 -10.68
C ASP A 82 8.93 19.61 -11.57
N GLY A 83 8.81 20.56 -12.52
CA GLY A 83 9.90 20.91 -13.42
C GLY A 83 11.13 21.47 -12.70
N ALA A 84 10.95 22.12 -11.54
CA ALA A 84 12.05 22.75 -10.81
C ALA A 84 12.98 21.67 -10.23
N LEU A 85 12.44 20.71 -9.48
CA LEU A 85 13.24 19.58 -8.99
C LEU A 85 13.78 18.74 -10.16
N ALA A 86 12.96 18.53 -11.19
CA ALA A 86 13.36 17.73 -12.34
C ALA A 86 14.61 18.30 -13.02
N CYS A 87 14.75 19.61 -13.21
CA CYS A 87 15.94 20.21 -13.83
C CYS A 87 17.23 19.85 -13.09
N ASP A 88 17.16 19.77 -11.76
CA ASP A 88 18.34 19.58 -10.91
C ASP A 88 18.60 18.13 -10.53
N VAL A 89 17.74 17.17 -10.89
CA VAL A 89 17.86 15.75 -10.52
C VAL A 89 18.15 14.88 -11.75
N GLN A 90 19.10 13.95 -11.62
CA GLN A 90 19.47 12.96 -12.63
C GLN A 90 19.48 11.54 -12.05
N PRO A 91 19.34 10.51 -12.89
CA PRO A 91 19.66 9.14 -12.50
C PRO A 91 21.05 9.03 -11.85
N GLY A 92 21.13 8.34 -10.72
CA GLY A 92 22.34 8.24 -9.88
C GLY A 92 22.33 9.16 -8.66
N ASP A 93 21.44 10.15 -8.61
CA ASP A 93 21.29 11.02 -7.44
C ASP A 93 20.49 10.39 -6.30
N ASP A 94 20.83 10.79 -5.07
CA ASP A 94 19.98 10.59 -3.90
C ASP A 94 19.20 11.88 -3.60
N ILE A 95 17.89 11.77 -3.39
CA ILE A 95 17.04 12.88 -2.92
C ILE A 95 16.36 12.54 -1.60
N ALA A 96 16.18 13.54 -0.75
CA ALA A 96 15.41 13.43 0.49
C ALA A 96 13.91 13.63 0.21
N LEU A 97 13.06 12.74 0.70
CA LEU A 97 11.62 12.89 0.65
C LEU A 97 11.12 13.41 2.00
N ARG A 98 10.40 14.53 2.00
CA ARG A 98 9.93 15.23 3.20
C ARG A 98 8.40 15.27 3.27
N ASP A 99 7.86 15.32 4.48
CA ASP A 99 6.47 15.71 4.68
C ASP A 99 6.28 17.23 4.54
N ALA A 100 5.01 17.68 4.62
CA ALA A 100 4.65 19.10 4.57
C ALA A 100 5.26 19.93 5.74
N GLY A 101 5.63 19.29 6.85
CA GLY A 101 6.33 19.92 7.98
C GLY A 101 7.84 20.02 7.80
N GLY A 102 8.39 19.47 6.71
CA GLY A 102 9.82 19.45 6.40
C GLY A 102 10.59 18.29 7.05
N ALA A 103 9.91 17.36 7.74
CA ALA A 103 10.57 16.20 8.32
C ALA A 103 10.94 15.20 7.22
N VAL A 104 12.20 14.72 7.24
CA VAL A 104 12.67 13.74 6.25
C VAL A 104 12.10 12.37 6.59
N LEU A 105 11.31 11.81 5.67
CA LEU A 105 10.68 10.51 5.81
C LEU A 105 11.53 9.38 5.21
N ALA A 106 12.14 9.64 4.06
CA ALA A 106 12.89 8.65 3.28
C ALA A 106 13.97 9.28 2.40
N ILE A 107 14.88 8.45 1.90
CA ILE A 107 15.76 8.79 0.78
C ILE A 107 15.36 7.95 -0.43
N LEU A 108 15.24 8.60 -1.59
CA LEU A 108 15.08 7.97 -2.89
C LEU A 108 16.42 8.02 -3.62
N SER A 109 16.97 6.85 -3.93
CA SER A 109 18.08 6.70 -4.87
C SER A 109 17.52 6.57 -6.28
N VAL A 110 17.58 7.67 -7.05
CA VAL A 110 16.96 7.82 -8.37
C VAL A 110 17.70 6.95 -9.38
N THR A 111 16.96 6.06 -10.06
CA THR A 111 17.51 5.23 -11.15
C THR A 111 17.01 5.67 -12.51
N ASP A 112 15.83 6.26 -12.56
CA ASP A 112 15.13 6.60 -13.79
C ASP A 112 14.43 7.94 -13.63
N LYS A 113 14.38 8.70 -14.72
CA LYS A 113 13.67 9.98 -14.84
C LYS A 113 13.09 10.10 -16.23
N TRP A 114 11.77 10.23 -16.36
CA TRP A 114 11.11 10.23 -17.66
C TRP A 114 9.76 10.97 -17.66
N GLY A 115 9.23 11.23 -18.85
CA GLY A 115 7.86 11.71 -19.05
C GLY A 115 7.66 13.23 -18.83
N ASP A 116 6.44 13.67 -19.11
CA ASP A 116 5.90 14.99 -18.84
C ASP A 116 4.42 14.85 -18.40
N PRO A 117 4.06 15.02 -17.11
CA PRO A 117 4.92 15.47 -16.01
C PRO A 117 6.06 14.49 -15.71
N VAL A 118 7.14 15.01 -15.11
CA VAL A 118 8.35 14.22 -14.84
C VAL A 118 8.10 13.21 -13.73
N LEU A 119 8.44 11.96 -14.01
CA LEU A 119 8.35 10.81 -13.11
C LEU A 119 9.75 10.35 -12.71
N LEU A 120 9.93 10.06 -11.42
CA LEU A 120 11.15 9.47 -10.88
C LEU A 120 10.90 8.02 -10.44
N GLY A 121 11.86 7.17 -10.79
CA GLY A 121 11.95 5.77 -10.39
C GLY A 121 13.18 5.56 -9.51
N GLY A 122 13.14 4.57 -8.62
CA GLY A 122 14.31 4.27 -7.80
C GLY A 122 14.03 3.62 -6.46
N LYS A 123 15.11 3.21 -5.79
CA LYS A 123 15.04 2.50 -4.51
C LYS A 123 14.75 3.46 -3.36
N VAL A 124 13.91 3.04 -2.43
CA VAL A 124 13.52 3.84 -1.26
C VAL A 124 14.12 3.25 0.00
N LYS A 125 14.69 4.13 0.84
CA LYS A 125 15.14 3.82 2.21
C LYS A 125 14.31 4.68 3.18
N GLY A 126 13.39 4.06 3.90
CA GLY A 126 12.59 4.74 4.92
C GLY A 126 13.42 5.03 6.18
N LEU A 127 13.46 6.29 6.63
CA LEU A 127 14.30 6.73 7.74
C LEU A 127 13.56 6.75 9.09
N GLY A 128 12.26 7.03 9.06
CA GLY A 128 11.40 6.99 10.25
C GLY A 128 10.47 5.78 10.22
N ARG A 129 10.32 5.09 11.35
CA ARG A 129 9.15 4.21 11.58
C ARG A 129 8.11 5.04 12.33
N PRO A 130 6.93 5.32 11.75
CA PRO A 130 5.85 5.93 12.52
C PRO A 130 5.60 5.12 13.79
N SER A 131 5.54 5.78 14.94
CA SER A 131 5.15 5.15 16.20
C SER A 131 3.64 4.91 16.18
N GLY A 132 3.24 3.66 15.98
CA GLY A 132 1.84 3.25 15.98
C GLY A 132 1.24 3.04 14.58
N GLY A 133 -0.05 2.69 14.55
CA GLY A 133 -0.79 2.38 13.34
C GLY A 133 -0.85 0.89 12.99
N ALA A 134 -1.90 0.53 12.26
CA ALA A 134 -2.18 -0.82 11.79
C ALA A 134 -1.28 -1.22 10.61
N ARG A 135 0.04 -1.23 10.83
CA ARG A 135 1.03 -1.63 9.84
C ARG A 135 0.81 -3.09 9.41
N PRO A 136 1.15 -3.47 8.17
CA PRO A 136 1.02 -4.84 7.70
C PRO A 136 1.56 -5.89 8.66
N ASN A 137 2.80 -5.75 9.14
CA ASN A 137 3.40 -6.72 10.05
C ASN A 137 2.77 -6.74 11.45
N ALA A 138 2.26 -5.61 11.93
CA ALA A 138 1.53 -5.55 13.20
C ALA A 138 0.18 -6.26 13.08
N LEU A 139 -0.54 -6.07 11.98
CA LEU A 139 -1.79 -6.78 11.69
C LEU A 139 -1.58 -8.28 11.52
N ARG A 140 -0.57 -8.68 10.75
CA ARG A 140 -0.23 -10.11 10.54
C ARG A 140 0.12 -10.80 11.86
N ALA A 141 0.85 -10.11 12.75
CA ALA A 141 1.10 -10.58 14.11
C ALA A 141 -0.19 -10.69 14.92
N LEU A 142 -1.04 -9.65 14.92
CA LEU A 142 -2.35 -9.66 15.59
C LEU A 142 -3.22 -10.84 15.14
N PHE A 143 -3.28 -11.10 13.83
CA PHE A 143 -4.09 -12.18 13.26
C PHE A 143 -3.55 -13.56 13.65
N ARG A 144 -2.23 -13.71 13.70
CA ARG A 144 -1.59 -14.93 14.21
C ARG A 144 -1.92 -15.16 15.68
N ASP A 145 -1.78 -14.12 16.50
CA ASP A 145 -1.97 -14.20 17.95
C ASP A 145 -3.45 -14.46 18.30
N ARG A 146 -4.37 -14.00 17.46
CA ARG A 146 -5.81 -14.34 17.53
C ARG A 146 -6.18 -15.67 16.87
N GLY A 147 -5.24 -16.40 16.28
CA GLY A 147 -5.50 -17.65 15.57
C GLY A 147 -6.35 -17.50 14.30
N ALA A 148 -6.56 -16.28 13.79
CA ALA A 148 -7.49 -15.99 12.70
C ALA A 148 -7.12 -16.76 11.43
N GLU A 149 -7.99 -17.68 11.02
CA GLU A 149 -7.81 -18.46 9.79
C GLU A 149 -8.20 -17.65 8.56
N ARG A 150 -9.27 -16.87 8.70
CA ARG A 150 -9.81 -16.02 7.65
C ARG A 150 -9.87 -14.59 8.14
N VAL A 151 -9.47 -13.68 7.27
CA VAL A 151 -9.56 -12.24 7.49
C VAL A 151 -10.27 -11.65 6.28
N LEU A 152 -11.46 -11.10 6.51
CA LEU A 152 -12.25 -10.42 5.48
C LEU A 152 -11.95 -8.93 5.52
N ALA A 153 -11.33 -8.41 4.46
CA ALA A 153 -11.10 -6.98 4.32
C ALA A 153 -12.29 -6.29 3.65
N ILE A 154 -12.65 -5.12 4.17
CA ILE A 154 -13.45 -4.11 3.50
C ILE A 154 -12.66 -2.81 3.48
N GLN A 155 -12.62 -2.15 2.33
CA GLN A 155 -11.96 -0.86 2.13
C GLN A 155 -13.01 0.18 1.73
N PRO A 156 -13.77 0.72 2.69
CA PRO A 156 -14.91 1.55 2.38
C PRO A 156 -14.50 2.93 1.85
N ASP A 157 -15.16 3.36 0.79
CA ASP A 157 -15.21 4.76 0.35
C ASP A 157 -16.42 5.52 0.93
N ARG A 158 -17.40 4.78 1.47
CA ARG A 158 -18.60 5.29 2.13
C ARG A 158 -18.95 4.47 3.37
N SER A 159 -19.55 5.12 4.36
CA SER A 159 -19.82 4.51 5.68
C SER A 159 -20.85 3.37 5.66
N ASP A 160 -21.76 3.36 4.68
CA ASP A 160 -22.83 2.37 4.51
C ASP A 160 -22.34 0.98 4.04
N GLN A 161 -21.08 0.85 3.64
CA GLN A 161 -20.53 -0.40 3.09
C GLN A 161 -20.11 -1.44 4.16
N ILE A 162 -20.09 -1.06 5.44
CA ILE A 162 -19.52 -1.88 6.51
C ILE A 162 -20.50 -2.94 7.00
N GLU A 163 -21.79 -2.63 7.07
CA GLU A 163 -22.80 -3.51 7.65
C GLU A 163 -22.87 -4.84 6.88
N ALA A 164 -23.00 -4.78 5.56
CA ALA A 164 -23.01 -5.97 4.71
C ALA A 164 -21.71 -6.79 4.81
N ALA A 165 -20.56 -6.13 4.95
CA ALA A 165 -19.27 -6.80 5.14
C ALA A 165 -19.19 -7.48 6.53
N SER A 166 -19.77 -6.88 7.56
CA SER A 166 -19.87 -7.45 8.90
C SER A 166 -20.67 -8.74 8.91
N ASP A 167 -21.83 -8.77 8.27
CA ASP A 167 -22.65 -9.99 8.19
C ASP A 167 -21.98 -11.08 7.36
N LEU A 168 -21.31 -10.71 6.27
CA LEU A 168 -20.51 -11.65 5.49
C LEU A 168 -19.34 -12.23 6.31
N SER A 169 -18.68 -11.43 7.15
CA SER A 169 -17.58 -11.91 8.00
C SER A 169 -18.04 -12.99 8.98
N LYS A 170 -19.22 -12.84 9.59
CA LYS A 170 -19.82 -13.83 10.50
C LYS A 170 -20.10 -15.15 9.79
N ARG A 171 -20.70 -15.09 8.59
CA ARG A 171 -21.01 -16.29 7.79
C ARG A 171 -19.76 -17.03 7.33
N LEU A 172 -18.68 -16.31 7.05
CA LEU A 172 -17.40 -16.87 6.63
C LEU A 172 -16.53 -17.35 7.81
N ASP A 173 -16.96 -17.15 9.06
CA ASP A 173 -16.13 -17.32 10.25
C ASP A 173 -14.77 -16.62 10.09
N ALA A 174 -14.83 -15.33 9.74
CA ALA A 174 -13.68 -14.51 9.42
C ALA A 174 -13.60 -13.28 10.34
N LEU A 175 -12.38 -12.92 10.74
CA LEU A 175 -12.12 -11.65 11.40
C LEU A 175 -12.33 -10.50 10.38
N LEU A 176 -13.14 -9.50 10.74
CA LEU A 176 -13.36 -8.34 9.89
C LEU A 176 -12.20 -7.33 10.04
N LEU A 177 -11.58 -6.98 8.91
CA LEU A 177 -10.59 -5.91 8.80
C LEU A 177 -11.21 -4.73 8.03
N VAL A 178 -11.36 -3.59 8.71
CA VAL A 178 -11.97 -2.37 8.16
C VAL A 178 -10.86 -1.38 7.84
N GLN A 179 -10.70 -1.06 6.55
CA GLN A 179 -9.62 -0.22 6.01
C GLN A 179 -10.17 1.01 5.29
N PRO A 180 -10.75 1.99 6.01
CA PRO A 180 -11.33 3.17 5.37
C PRO A 180 -10.28 3.96 4.57
N PHE A 181 -10.71 4.53 3.46
CA PHE A 181 -9.91 5.50 2.72
C PHE A 181 -9.78 6.82 3.51
N PRO A 182 -8.80 7.68 3.20
CA PRO A 182 -8.65 8.98 3.84
C PRO A 182 -9.96 9.78 3.83
N GLY A 183 -10.30 10.37 4.98
CA GLY A 183 -11.52 11.17 5.15
C GLY A 183 -12.82 10.37 5.36
N VAL A 184 -12.79 9.04 5.26
CA VAL A 184 -14.00 8.21 5.46
C VAL A 184 -14.19 7.89 6.94
N ALA A 185 -15.14 8.57 7.58
CA ALA A 185 -15.55 8.25 8.94
C ALA A 185 -16.37 6.95 8.98
N VAL A 186 -16.00 6.04 9.87
CA VAL A 186 -16.62 4.72 9.97
C VAL A 186 -16.98 4.38 11.41
N ARG A 187 -18.14 3.74 11.60
CA ARG A 187 -18.43 3.03 12.84
C ARG A 187 -17.88 1.62 12.72
N VAL A 188 -16.96 1.26 13.60
CA VAL A 188 -16.30 -0.05 13.60
C VAL A 188 -17.19 -1.05 14.34
N PRO A 189 -17.58 -2.17 13.72
CA PRO A 189 -18.32 -3.22 14.41
C PRO A 189 -17.50 -3.84 15.54
N ASP A 190 -18.19 -4.34 16.58
CA ASP A 190 -17.52 -5.01 17.69
C ASP A 190 -16.66 -6.19 17.22
N GLY A 191 -15.44 -6.28 17.76
CA GLY A 191 -14.47 -7.32 17.40
C GLY A 191 -13.75 -7.09 16.06
N ALA A 192 -14.17 -6.13 15.23
CA ALA A 192 -13.47 -5.79 13.99
C ALA A 192 -12.15 -5.06 14.26
N VAL A 193 -11.21 -5.16 13.31
CA VAL A 193 -9.93 -4.46 13.36
C VAL A 193 -9.99 -3.23 12.46
N LEU A 194 -9.79 -2.05 13.04
CA LEU A 194 -9.68 -0.79 12.29
C LEU A 194 -8.23 -0.55 11.85
N ALA A 195 -8.04 -0.35 10.55
CA ALA A 195 -6.74 -0.10 9.93
C ALA A 195 -6.86 0.90 8.76
N PRO A 196 -7.00 2.21 9.04
CA PRO A 196 -7.20 3.22 8.01
C PRO A 196 -6.05 3.24 7.01
N LEU A 197 -6.38 3.39 5.72
CA LEU A 197 -5.37 3.52 4.68
C LEU A 197 -4.93 4.98 4.56
N PRO A 198 -3.62 5.24 4.38
CA PRO A 198 -3.10 6.60 4.26
C PRO A 198 -3.36 7.21 2.88
N VAL A 199 -3.78 6.41 1.90
CA VAL A 199 -4.09 6.86 0.53
C VAL A 199 -5.20 6.01 -0.06
N ALA A 200 -6.02 6.63 -0.91
CA ALA A 200 -7.03 5.94 -1.72
C ALA A 200 -6.36 5.19 -2.90
N PRO A 201 -6.98 4.12 -3.42
CA PRO A 201 -6.51 3.45 -4.64
C PRO A 201 -6.43 4.43 -5.82
N PRO A 202 -5.54 4.19 -6.80
CA PRO A 202 -5.60 4.91 -8.06
C PRO A 202 -6.95 4.67 -8.76
N PRO A 203 -7.41 5.61 -9.61
CA PRO A 203 -8.69 5.46 -10.29
C PRO A 203 -8.67 4.31 -11.32
N GLY A 204 -9.87 3.86 -11.70
CA GLY A 204 -10.05 2.85 -12.75
C GLY A 204 -9.78 1.42 -12.30
N SER A 205 -9.62 0.53 -13.27
CA SER A 205 -9.46 -0.91 -13.04
C SER A 205 -8.20 -1.27 -12.25
N GLN A 206 -7.13 -0.49 -12.39
CA GLN A 206 -5.90 -0.64 -11.62
C GLN A 206 -6.13 -0.47 -10.11
N GLY A 207 -7.04 0.44 -9.73
CA GLY A 207 -7.46 0.59 -8.35
C GLY A 207 -8.07 -0.67 -7.76
N VAL A 208 -8.75 -1.47 -8.56
CA VAL A 208 -9.36 -2.73 -8.11
C VAL A 208 -8.30 -3.77 -7.76
N LEU A 209 -7.24 -3.90 -8.57
CA LEU A 209 -6.12 -4.81 -8.27
C LEU A 209 -5.31 -4.30 -7.08
N TRP A 210 -5.08 -2.98 -7.02
CA TRP A 210 -4.41 -2.33 -5.89
C TRP A 210 -5.06 -2.71 -4.56
N ARG A 211 -6.39 -2.64 -4.49
CA ARG A 211 -7.17 -2.95 -3.29
C ARG A 211 -6.91 -4.38 -2.79
N GLY A 212 -6.91 -5.36 -3.69
CA GLY A 212 -6.59 -6.75 -3.37
C GLY A 212 -5.16 -6.95 -2.91
N MET A 213 -4.20 -6.37 -3.61
CA MET A 213 -2.78 -6.48 -3.27
C MET A 213 -2.50 -5.85 -1.89
N VAL A 214 -3.03 -4.66 -1.64
CA VAL A 214 -2.87 -3.95 -0.36
C VAL A 214 -3.56 -4.71 0.77
N ALA A 215 -4.80 -5.17 0.59
CA ALA A 215 -5.50 -5.97 1.60
C ALA A 215 -4.70 -7.24 1.95
N GLY A 216 -4.20 -7.94 0.92
CA GLY A 216 -3.38 -9.15 1.09
C GLY A 216 -2.08 -8.87 1.83
N ASN A 217 -1.39 -7.78 1.49
CA ASN A 217 -0.21 -7.34 2.22
C ASN A 217 -0.53 -7.02 3.69
N HIS A 218 -1.72 -6.51 4.00
CA HIS A 218 -2.18 -6.33 5.39
C HIS A 218 -2.66 -7.62 6.09
N GLY A 219 -2.61 -8.77 5.42
CA GLY A 219 -2.94 -10.08 5.99
C GLY A 219 -4.38 -10.54 5.72
N ALA A 220 -5.13 -9.83 4.86
CA ALA A 220 -6.45 -10.29 4.44
C ALA A 220 -6.33 -11.59 3.61
N THR A 221 -7.28 -12.49 3.80
CA THR A 221 -7.44 -13.68 2.95
C THR A 221 -8.61 -13.53 1.99
N HIS A 222 -9.56 -12.67 2.33
CA HIS A 222 -10.73 -12.35 1.53
C HIS A 222 -10.91 -10.83 1.40
N LEU A 223 -11.50 -10.38 0.31
CA LEU A 223 -11.84 -8.98 0.04
C LEU A 223 -13.29 -8.85 -0.40
N VAL A 224 -13.99 -7.85 0.13
CA VAL A 224 -15.29 -7.41 -0.38
C VAL A 224 -15.11 -6.21 -1.31
N LEU A 225 -15.74 -6.27 -2.48
CA LEU A 225 -15.86 -5.14 -3.41
C LEU A 225 -17.35 -4.86 -3.63
N ALA A 226 -17.79 -3.64 -3.30
CA ALA A 226 -19.20 -3.25 -3.42
C ALA A 226 -19.67 -3.27 -4.89
N ASP A 227 -18.90 -2.66 -5.79
CA ASP A 227 -19.24 -2.52 -7.21
C ASP A 227 -19.22 -3.88 -7.96
N PRO A 228 -20.34 -4.31 -8.59
CA PRO A 228 -20.38 -5.50 -9.44
C PRO A 228 -19.38 -5.48 -10.60
N ALA A 229 -19.06 -4.33 -11.19
CA ALA A 229 -18.09 -4.25 -12.28
C ALA A 229 -16.67 -4.51 -11.78
N ALA A 230 -16.28 -3.90 -10.66
CA ALA A 230 -15.03 -4.20 -9.96
C ALA A 230 -14.92 -5.68 -9.61
N ARG A 231 -16.00 -6.32 -9.14
CA ARG A 231 -16.01 -7.77 -8.86
C ARG A 231 -15.74 -8.62 -10.09
N ARG A 232 -16.43 -8.35 -11.21
CA ARG A 232 -16.18 -9.06 -12.49
C ARG A 232 -14.73 -8.91 -12.94
N PHE A 233 -14.19 -7.69 -12.89
CA PHE A 233 -12.81 -7.41 -13.27
C PHE A 233 -11.79 -8.07 -12.33
N TYR A 234 -12.04 -8.07 -11.03
CA TYR A 234 -11.16 -8.73 -10.05
C TYR A 234 -11.08 -10.23 -10.29
N ARG A 235 -12.20 -10.90 -10.58
CA ARG A 235 -12.25 -12.35 -10.83
C ARG A 235 -11.34 -12.78 -11.98
N THR A 236 -11.20 -11.99 -13.04
CA THR A 236 -10.30 -12.34 -14.16
C THR A 236 -8.82 -12.22 -13.81
N HIS A 237 -8.48 -11.68 -12.63
CA HIS A 237 -7.11 -11.48 -12.16
C HIS A 237 -6.83 -12.18 -10.83
N GLN A 238 -7.81 -12.86 -10.23
CA GLN A 238 -7.72 -13.38 -8.87
C GLN A 238 -6.59 -14.40 -8.70
N ASP A 239 -6.28 -15.21 -9.71
CA ASP A 239 -5.19 -16.20 -9.63
C ASP A 239 -3.81 -15.54 -9.43
N ARG A 240 -3.71 -14.23 -9.70
CA ARG A 240 -2.50 -13.43 -9.53
C ARG A 240 -2.47 -12.66 -8.20
N ILE A 241 -3.56 -12.70 -7.43
CA ILE A 241 -3.71 -11.99 -6.17
C ILE A 241 -3.98 -13.00 -5.06
N SER A 242 -3.21 -12.93 -3.96
CA SER A 242 -3.33 -13.88 -2.84
C SER A 242 -4.65 -13.80 -2.05
N VAL A 243 -5.55 -12.90 -2.43
CA VAL A 243 -6.80 -12.58 -1.72
C VAL A 243 -7.99 -12.98 -2.56
N ARG A 244 -8.89 -13.78 -1.97
CA ARG A 244 -10.11 -14.25 -2.65
C ARG A 244 -11.20 -13.21 -2.59
N LEU A 245 -11.98 -13.07 -3.65
CA LEU A 245 -13.20 -12.27 -3.59
C LEU A 245 -14.24 -12.98 -2.72
N ALA A 246 -14.85 -12.25 -1.78
CA ALA A 246 -15.97 -12.72 -0.99
C ALA A 246 -17.27 -12.06 -1.47
N GLU A 247 -18.30 -12.88 -1.69
CA GLU A 247 -19.61 -12.44 -2.17
C GLU A 247 -20.72 -13.15 -1.41
N ASP A 248 -21.89 -12.52 -1.36
CA ASP A 248 -23.07 -13.15 -0.79
C ASP A 248 -23.57 -14.30 -1.72
N GLY A 249 -23.71 -15.51 -1.19
CA GLY A 249 -24.27 -16.66 -1.90
C GLY A 249 -23.31 -17.61 -2.63
N ARG A 250 -21.98 -17.41 -2.59
CA ARG A 250 -20.99 -18.42 -3.02
C ARG A 250 -19.75 -18.36 -2.14
N ASN A 251 -19.50 -19.46 -1.41
CA ASN A 251 -18.29 -19.90 -0.68
C ASN A 251 -18.70 -20.59 0.64
N LEU A 252 -19.58 -21.59 0.54
CA LEU A 252 -19.61 -22.73 1.45
C LEU A 252 -18.68 -23.80 0.87
#